data_AF-A0A256H936-F1
#
_entry.id   AF-A0A256H936-F1
#
_cell.length_a   1.000
_cell.length_b   1.000
_cell.length_c   1.000
_cell.angle_alpha   90.00
_cell.angle_beta   90.00
_cell.angle_gamma   90.00
#
_symmetry.space_group_name_H-M   'P 1'
#
loop_
_entity.id
_entity.type
_entity.pdbx_description
1 polymer ?
#
loop_
_entity_poly.entity_id
_entity_poly.type
_entity_poly.pdbx_seq_one_letter_code
_entity_poly.pdbx_strand_id
1 'polypeptide(L)' 'MPRLDVRDIPPVNRHDRIHEEFDGMEPGETLTIVNDHEPKPLYYEMAAEVPAFDEERYEVRQEAADEFVAEFPKVEA' A
#
# COMPACT_ATOMS: atom_id res chain seq x y z
N MET A 1 4.91 -11.75 -1.27
CA MET A 1 5.04 -10.38 -0.71
C MET A 1 5.76 -9.51 -1.74
N PRO A 2 5.02 -8.99 -2.73
CA PRO A 2 5.53 -7.95 -3.62
C PRO A 2 5.92 -6.70 -2.83
N ARG A 3 7.02 -6.06 -3.23
CA ARG A 3 7.50 -4.79 -2.67
C ARG A 3 7.62 -3.75 -3.77
N LEU A 4 6.96 -2.62 -3.60
CA LEU A 4 6.91 -1.52 -4.56
C LEU A 4 7.49 -0.26 -3.92
N ASP A 5 8.63 0.23 -4.43
CA ASP A 5 9.13 1.55 -4.07
C ASP A 5 8.46 2.60 -4.98
N VAL A 6 7.68 3.50 -4.39
CA VAL A 6 6.92 4.51 -5.13
C VAL A 6 7.59 5.88 -5.13
N ARG A 7 8.76 6.02 -4.50
CA ARG A 7 9.47 7.31 -4.43
C ARG A 7 9.91 7.80 -5.81
N ASP A 8 10.25 6.87 -6.71
CA ASP A 8 10.62 7.17 -8.11
C ASP A 8 9.41 7.37 -9.04
N ILE A 9 8.19 7.19 -8.54
CA ILE A 9 6.95 7.36 -9.30
C ILE A 9 6.42 8.78 -9.08
N PRO A 10 6.00 9.50 -10.15
CA PRO A 10 5.36 10.80 -10.00
C PRO A 10 4.20 10.74 -9.00
N PRO A 11 4.09 11.67 -8.03
CA PRO A 11 3.09 11.59 -6.96
C PRO A 11 1.66 11.34 -7.44
N VAL A 12 1.27 11.97 -8.54
CA VAL A 12 -0.06 11.82 -9.15
C VAL A 12 -0.35 10.42 -9.70
N ASN A 13 0.68 9.60 -9.96
CA ASN A 13 0.55 8.25 -10.50
C ASN A 13 0.73 7.17 -9.42
N ARG A 14 1.09 7.52 -8.17
CA ARG A 14 1.43 6.53 -7.14
C ARG A 14 0.24 5.68 -6.76
N HIS A 15 -0.91 6.31 -6.53
CA HIS A 15 -2.14 5.61 -6.12
C HIS A 15 -2.56 4.61 -7.19
N ASP A 16 -2.72 5.06 -8.44
CA ASP A 16 -3.04 4.20 -9.59
C ASP A 16 -2.12 2.98 -9.67
N ARG A 17 -0.80 3.18 -9.53
CA ARG A 17 0.16 2.08 -9.60
C ARG A 17 0.02 1.10 -8.42
N ILE A 18 -0.26 1.60 -7.23
CA ILE A 18 -0.45 0.76 -6.03
C ILE A 18 -1.74 -0.06 -6.15
N HIS A 19 -2.83 0.56 -6.63
CA HIS A 19 -4.09 -0.15 -6.90
C HIS A 19 -3.91 -1.24 -7.95
N GLU A 20 -3.24 -0.95 -9.06
CA GLU A 20 -2.94 -1.95 -10.10
C GLU A 20 -2.18 -3.15 -9.53
N GLU A 21 -1.14 -2.90 -8.73
CA GLU A 21 -0.35 -3.95 -8.10
C GLU A 21 -1.19 -4.75 -7.10
N PHE A 22 -1.96 -4.09 -6.23
CA PHE A 22 -2.78 -4.74 -5.21
C PHE A 22 -3.92 -5.59 -5.81
N ASP A 23 -4.57 -5.10 -6.87
CA ASP A 23 -5.66 -5.79 -7.55
C ASP A 23 -5.19 -7.09 -8.21
N GLY A 24 -3.98 -7.09 -8.76
CA GLY A 24 -3.36 -8.25 -9.41
C GLY A 24 -2.88 -9.35 -8.46
N MET A 25 -2.90 -9.12 -7.15
CA MET A 25 -2.44 -10.09 -6.14
C MET A 25 -3.50 -11.12 -5.77
N GLU A 26 -3.04 -12.28 -5.30
CA GLU A 26 -3.93 -13.32 -4.78
C GLU A 26 -4.43 -12.97 -3.35
N PRO A 27 -5.62 -13.44 -2.95
CA PRO A 27 -6.10 -13.34 -1.58
C PRO A 27 -5.08 -13.88 -0.56
N GLY A 28 -4.95 -13.21 0.58
CA GLY A 28 -3.98 -13.56 1.63
C GLY A 28 -2.55 -13.05 1.41
N GLU A 29 -2.25 -12.42 0.27
CA GLU A 29 -0.95 -11.77 0.06
C GLU A 29 -0.88 -10.37 0.68
N THR A 30 0.35 -9.87 0.88
CA THR A 30 0.60 -8.51 1.39
C THR A 30 1.50 -7.74 0.43
N LEU A 31 1.03 -6.56 0.01
CA LEU A 31 1.82 -5.59 -0.76
C LEU A 31 2.58 -4.71 0.22
N THR A 32 3.90 -4.63 0.08
CA THR A 32 4.71 -3.67 0.82
C THR A 32 5.01 -2.48 -0.07
N ILE A 33 4.66 -1.26 0.34
CA ILE A 33 5.06 -0.03 -0.35
C ILE A 33 6.16 0.70 0.41
N VAL A 34 7.06 1.36 -0.31
CA VAL A 34 8.02 2.33 0.25
C VAL A 34 7.69 3.71 -0.29
N ASN A 35 7.32 4.63 0.60
CA ASN A 35 6.91 5.99 0.25
C ASN A 35 7.78 7.04 0.96
N ASP A 36 7.86 8.24 0.40
CA ASP A 36 8.63 9.37 0.96
C ASP A 36 7.90 10.12 2.09
N HIS A 37 6.64 9.75 2.36
CA HIS A 37 5.82 10.27 3.46
C HIS A 37 4.85 9.20 3.97
N GLU A 38 4.23 9.46 5.13
CA GLU A 38 3.21 8.57 5.67
C GLU A 38 1.98 8.51 4.72
N PRO A 39 1.57 7.33 4.23
CA PRO A 39 0.58 7.19 3.17
C PRO A 39 -0.87 7.30 3.67
N LYS A 40 -1.18 8.24 4.57
CA LYS A 40 -2.53 8.40 5.16
C LYS A 40 -3.64 8.56 4.12
N PRO A 41 -3.50 9.41 3.08
CA PRO A 41 -4.57 9.56 2.09
C PRO A 41 -4.87 8.24 1.38
N LEU A 42 -3.82 7.54 0.96
CA LEU A 42 -3.93 6.23 0.32
C LEU A 42 -4.56 5.18 1.25
N TYR A 43 -4.18 5.16 2.53
CA TYR A 43 -4.80 4.27 3.50
C TYR A 43 -6.32 4.50 3.58
N TYR A 44 -6.77 5.75 3.68
CA TYR A 44 -8.21 6.06 3.74
C TYR A 44 -8.93 5.70 2.44
N GLU A 45 -8.28 5.89 1.29
CA GLU A 45 -8.80 5.49 -0.02
C GLU A 45 -8.96 3.97 -0.12
N MET A 46 -7.93 3.20 0.23
CA MET A 46 -7.98 1.73 0.25
C MET A 46 -9.06 1.22 1.19
N ALA A 47 -9.14 1.76 2.41
CA ALA A 47 -10.15 1.37 3.41
C ALA A 47 -11.60 1.71 2.96
N ALA A 48 -11.79 2.81 2.22
CA ALA A 48 -13.10 3.21 1.75
C ALA A 48 -13.55 2.47 0.47
N GLU A 49 -12.61 2.18 -0.43
CA GLU A 49 -12.92 1.79 -1.82
C GLU A 49 -12.58 0.34 -2.16
N VAL A 50 -11.74 -0.33 -1.36
CA VAL A 50 -11.22 -1.67 -1.69
C VAL A 50 -11.70 -2.69 -0.65
N PRO A 51 -12.80 -3.42 -0.91
CA PRO A 51 -13.33 -4.41 0.04
C PRO A 51 -12.34 -5.54 0.41
N ALA A 52 -11.34 -5.79 -0.44
CA ALA A 52 -10.34 -6.81 -0.23
C ALA A 52 -9.14 -6.32 0.62
N PHE A 53 -9.07 -5.03 0.96
CA PHE A 53 -8.03 -4.49 1.83
C PHE A 53 -8.32 -4.82 3.29
N ASP A 54 -7.39 -5.50 3.94
CA ASP A 54 -7.50 -5.89 5.35
C ASP A 54 -6.98 -4.77 6.24
N GLU A 55 -7.88 -3.88 6.64
CA GLU A 55 -7.57 -2.73 7.50
C GLU A 55 -7.06 -3.14 8.89
N GLU A 56 -7.51 -4.29 9.42
CA GLU A 56 -7.10 -4.77 10.75
C GLU A 56 -5.63 -5.18 10.79
N ARG A 57 -5.08 -5.60 9.64
CA ARG A 57 -3.69 -6.03 9.49
C ARG A 57 -2.81 -5.00 8.79
N TYR A 58 -3.33 -3.81 8.47
CA TYR A 58 -2.53 -2.72 7.93
C TYR A 58 -1.49 -2.25 8.94
N GLU A 59 -0.24 -2.11 8.48
CA GLU A 59 0.84 -1.55 9.29
C GLU A 59 1.63 -0.51 8.51
N VAL A 60 2.12 0.53 9.21
CA VAL A 60 3.09 1.48 8.65
C VAL A 60 4.22 1.73 9.64
N ARG A 61 5.44 1.76 9.13
CA ARG A 61 6.66 2.00 9.89
C ARG A 61 7.49 3.06 9.19
N GLN A 62 8.05 4.00 9.96
CA GLN A 62 9.02 4.95 9.45
C GLN A 62 10.43 4.40 9.70
N GLU A 63 11.16 4.05 8.64
CA GLU A 63 12.52 3.51 8.72
C GLU A 63 13.58 4.61 8.60
N ALA A 64 13.27 5.70 7.89
CA ALA A 64 14.09 6.89 7.78
C ALA A 64 13.23 8.17 7.65
N ALA A 65 13.86 9.34 7.59
CA ALA A 65 13.15 10.62 7.52
C ALA A 65 12.17 10.69 6.32
N ASP A 66 12.56 10.11 5.19
CA ASP A 66 11.87 10.04 3.90
C ASP A 66 11.63 8.58 3.47
N GLU A 67 11.51 7.67 4.43
CA GLU A 67 11.24 6.26 4.15
C GLU A 67 10.16 5.71 5.08
N PHE A 68 8.95 5.58 4.53
CA PHE A 68 7.79 4.97 5.17
C PHE A 68 7.49 3.66 4.47
N VAL A 69 7.58 2.56 5.21
CA VAL A 69 7.26 1.22 4.75
C VAL A 69 5.87 0.88 5.25
N ALA A 70 4.93 0.66 4.34
CA ALA A 70 3.56 0.32 4.69
C ALA A 70 3.16 -1.03 4.08
N GLU A 71 2.45 -1.83 4.86
CA GLU A 71 1.98 -3.16 4.51
C GLU A 71 0.47 -3.10 4.24
N PHE A 72 0.10 -3.49 3.02
CA PHE A 72 -1.27 -3.55 2.54
C PHE A 72 -1.67 -5.02 2.33
N PRO A 73 -2.20 -5.68 3.36
CA PRO A 73 -2.68 -7.05 3.26
C PRO A 73 -4.00 -7.14 2.49
N LYS A 74 -4.14 -8.22 1.73
CA LYS A 74 -5.38 -8.63 1.08
C LYS A 74 -6.05 -9.71 1.91
N VAL A 75 -7.35 -9.59 2.14
CA VAL A 75 -8.14 -10.57 2.91
C VAL A 75 -7.97 -11.98 2.35
N GLU A 76 -8.04 -12.99 3.22
CA GLU A 76 -8.15 -14.39 2.79
C GLU A 76 -9.55 -14.64 2.19
N ALA A 77 -9.65 -15.55 1.20
CA ALA A 77 -10.89 -15.88 0.50
C ALA A 77 -11.83 -16.80 1.30
#